data_AF-A0A9E3FZ34-F1
#
_entry.id   AF-A0A9E3FZ34-F1
#
_cell.length_a   1.000
_cell.length_b   1.000
_cell.length_c   1.000
_cell.angle_alpha   90.00
_cell.angle_beta   90.00
_cell.angle_gamma   90.00
#
_symmetry.space_group_name_H-M   'P 1'
#
loop_
_entity.id
_entity.type
_entity.pdbx_description
1 polymer ?
#
loop_
_entity_poly.entity_id
_entity_poly.type
_entity_poly.pdbx_seq_one_letter_code
_entity_poly.pdbx_strand_id
1 'polypeptide(L)'
;MAKKKAPKLGRPSKELAGDVQARILDAAQELFLEKGFRSTSIDEIAELAPASKPTIYAHFPGKEALFTAVVGRTINELTKFEGVAPQGRTIHDKLTSVAAGIVERFIADTLDLTRATIAEARRFP
;
A
#
# COMPACT_ATOMS: atom_id res chain seq x y z
N MET A 1 -26.71 15.44 41.22
CA MET A 1 -26.36 14.90 39.88
C MET A 1 -24.93 15.31 39.54
N ALA A 2 -23.97 14.38 39.58
CA ALA A 2 -22.55 14.68 39.34
C ALA A 2 -22.13 14.25 37.92
N LYS A 3 -21.57 15.18 37.15
CA LYS A 3 -21.07 14.96 35.78
C LYS A 3 -19.86 14.01 35.81
N LYS A 4 -19.96 12.87 35.15
CA LYS A 4 -18.89 11.86 35.03
C LYS A 4 -17.86 12.31 34.00
N LYS A 5 -16.62 12.56 34.44
CA LYS A 5 -15.48 12.96 33.60
C LYS A 5 -15.12 11.84 32.61
N ALA A 6 -14.96 12.18 31.33
CA ALA A 6 -14.46 11.26 30.31
C ALA A 6 -13.03 10.79 30.63
N PRO A 7 -12.69 9.50 30.44
CA PRO A 7 -11.35 9.01 30.69
C PRO A 7 -10.39 9.52 29.61
N LYS A 8 -9.26 10.07 30.04
CA LYS A 8 -8.16 10.50 29.16
C LYS A 8 -7.64 9.27 28.40
N LEU A 9 -7.79 9.25 27.08
CA LEU A 9 -7.21 8.20 26.23
C LEU A 9 -5.68 8.20 26.42
N GLY A 10 -5.17 7.14 27.04
CA GLY A 10 -3.75 6.80 27.00
C GLY A 10 -3.35 6.34 25.60
N ARG A 11 -2.04 6.33 25.35
CA ARG A 11 -1.38 5.90 24.09
C ARG A 11 -2.08 4.65 23.51
N PRO A 12 -2.54 4.66 22.24
CA PRO A 12 -3.10 3.47 21.60
C PRO A 12 -2.12 2.30 21.70
N SER A 13 -2.63 1.07 21.89
CA SER A 13 -1.76 -0.13 21.89
C SER A 13 -1.03 -0.25 20.54
N LYS A 14 0.16 -0.84 20.54
CA LYS A 14 0.93 -1.06 19.29
C LYS A 14 0.14 -1.82 18.22
N GLU A 15 -0.77 -2.71 18.63
CA GLU A 15 -1.63 -3.46 17.71
C GLU A 15 -2.65 -2.55 17.01
N LEU A 16 -3.28 -1.64 17.75
CA LEU A 16 -4.16 -0.60 17.18
C LEU A 16 -3.41 0.37 16.28
N ALA A 17 -2.13 0.65 16.57
CA ALA A 17 -1.29 1.50 15.72
C ALA A 17 -0.89 0.82 14.39
N GLY A 18 -0.64 -0.50 14.42
CA GLY A 18 -0.41 -1.29 13.21
C GLY A 18 -1.63 -1.32 12.29
N ASP A 19 -2.83 -1.45 12.87
CA ASP A 19 -4.11 -1.35 12.16
C ASP A 19 -4.31 0.02 11.49
N VAL A 20 -4.01 1.12 12.19
CA VAL A 20 -4.09 2.47 11.63
C VAL A 20 -3.14 2.68 10.44
N GLN A 21 -1.88 2.25 10.57
CA GLN A 21 -0.91 2.40 9.50
C GLN A 21 -1.31 1.62 8.24
N ALA A 22 -1.79 0.39 8.41
CA ALA A 22 -2.26 -0.44 7.30
C ALA A 22 -3.45 0.21 6.58
N ARG A 23 -4.46 0.68 7.33
CA ARG A 23 -5.63 1.38 6.75
C ARG A 23 -5.26 2.64 5.98
N ILE A 24 -4.29 3.43 6.47
CA ILE A 24 -3.79 4.61 5.76
C ILE A 24 -3.13 4.19 4.44
N LEU A 25 -2.33 3.12 4.44
CA LEU A 25 -1.68 2.62 3.22
C LEU A 25 -2.69 2.06 2.22
N ASP A 26 -3.73 1.36 2.68
CA ASP A 26 -4.81 0.84 1.83
C ASP A 26 -5.57 1.96 1.13
N ALA A 27 -6.05 2.93 1.90
CA ALA A 27 -6.75 4.10 1.36
C ALA A 27 -5.88 4.90 0.38
N ALA A 28 -4.60 5.09 0.73
CA ALA A 28 -3.67 5.81 -0.13
C ALA A 28 -3.41 5.05 -1.44
N GLN A 29 -3.22 3.73 -1.38
CA GLN A 29 -3.02 2.90 -2.56
C GLN A 29 -4.24 2.96 -3.49
N GLU A 30 -5.44 2.80 -2.95
CA GLU A 30 -6.69 2.86 -3.71
C GLU A 30 -6.82 4.21 -4.43
N LEU A 31 -6.70 5.31 -3.70
CA LEU A 31 -6.83 6.65 -4.27
C LEU A 31 -5.71 6.98 -5.26
N PHE A 32 -4.46 6.55 -5.02
CA PHE A 32 -3.37 6.75 -5.98
C PHE A 32 -3.59 5.98 -7.27
N LEU A 33 -4.16 4.77 -7.22
CA LEU A 33 -4.47 3.98 -8.40
C LEU A 33 -5.68 4.54 -9.17
N GLU A 34 -6.70 5.03 -8.47
CA GLU A 34 -7.93 5.56 -9.08
C GLU A 34 -7.73 6.95 -9.69
N LYS A 35 -7.13 7.88 -8.92
CA LYS A 35 -7.06 9.31 -9.26
C LYS A 35 -5.68 9.77 -9.71
N GLY A 36 -4.63 9.01 -9.42
CA GLY A 36 -3.25 9.41 -9.64
C GLY A 36 -2.67 10.20 -8.46
N PHE A 37 -1.34 10.18 -8.32
CA PHE A 37 -0.63 10.77 -7.19
C PHE A 37 -0.90 12.27 -7.00
N ARG A 38 -0.93 13.04 -8.09
CA ARG A 38 -1.09 14.51 -8.02
C ARG A 38 -2.49 14.92 -7.57
N SER A 39 -3.51 14.24 -8.09
CA SER A 39 -4.92 14.54 -7.84
C SER A 39 -5.41 14.08 -6.46
N THR A 40 -4.71 13.15 -5.81
CA THR A 40 -5.06 12.69 -4.46
C THR A 40 -4.54 13.65 -3.39
N SER A 41 -5.41 14.03 -2.45
CA SER A 41 -5.07 14.82 -1.27
C SER A 41 -4.96 13.98 0.01
N ILE A 42 -4.22 14.49 1.01
CA ILE A 42 -4.17 13.88 2.35
C ILE A 42 -5.55 13.88 3.02
N ASP A 43 -6.41 14.82 2.64
CA ASP A 43 -7.76 14.98 3.19
C ASP A 43 -8.67 13.84 2.75
N GLU A 44 -8.64 13.50 1.46
CA GLU A 44 -9.37 12.34 0.91
C GLU A 44 -8.86 11.03 1.53
N ILE A 45 -7.55 10.90 1.72
CA ILE A 45 -6.96 9.73 2.38
C ILE A 45 -7.42 9.64 3.84
N ALA A 46 -7.46 10.77 4.56
CA ALA A 46 -7.93 10.84 5.94
C ALA A 46 -9.40 10.41 6.09
N GLU A 47 -10.23 10.79 5.12
CA GLU A 47 -11.64 10.41 5.05
C GLU A 47 -11.82 8.92 4.78
N LEU A 48 -11.07 8.37 3.80
CA LEU A 48 -11.17 6.96 3.41
C LEU A 48 -10.54 5.99 4.44
N ALA A 49 -9.47 6.41 5.13
CA ALA A 49 -8.74 5.58 6.12
C ALA A 49 -9.29 5.63 7.56
N PRO A 50 -10.48 6.23 7.76
CA PRO A 50 -10.86 7.00 8.96
C PRO A 50 -9.70 7.34 9.92
N ALA A 51 -8.80 8.24 9.49
CA ALA A 51 -7.64 8.68 10.26
C ALA A 51 -7.53 10.22 10.26
N SER A 52 -7.13 10.81 11.38
CA SER A 52 -6.94 12.27 11.44
C SER A 52 -5.68 12.69 10.66
N LYS A 53 -5.66 13.89 10.06
CA LYS A 53 -4.45 14.40 9.38
C LYS A 53 -3.21 14.38 10.28
N PRO A 54 -3.25 14.80 11.56
CA PRO A 54 -2.10 14.68 12.46
C PRO A 54 -1.63 13.24 12.64
N THR A 55 -2.55 12.27 12.65
CA THR A 55 -2.19 10.84 12.68
C THR A 55 -1.46 10.44 11.41
N ILE A 56 -1.96 10.83 10.23
CA ILE A 56 -1.27 10.53 8.96
C ILE A 56 0.13 11.13 8.96
N TYR A 57 0.28 12.42 9.30
CA TYR A 57 1.58 13.08 9.34
C TYR A 57 2.55 12.47 10.36
N ALA A 58 2.05 11.91 11.46
CA ALA A 58 2.87 11.21 12.44
C ALA A 58 3.44 9.88 11.91
N HIS A 59 2.71 9.18 11.04
CA HIS A 59 3.18 7.95 10.41
C HIS A 59 3.95 8.19 9.10
N PHE A 60 3.52 9.18 8.31
CA PHE A 60 4.03 9.48 6.99
C PHE A 60 4.20 11.00 6.84
N PRO A 61 5.43 11.52 6.90
CA PRO A 61 5.70 12.96 6.87
C PRO A 61 5.57 13.52 5.44
N GLY A 62 4.34 13.58 4.93
CA GLY A 62 4.01 14.08 3.59
C GLY A 62 3.45 13.03 2.65
N LYS A 63 2.90 13.51 1.53
CA LYS A 63 2.25 12.65 0.52
C LYS A 63 3.26 11.79 -0.22
N GLU A 64 4.47 12.31 -0.42
CA GLU A 64 5.62 11.65 -1.05
C GLU A 64 6.11 10.46 -0.20
N ALA A 65 6.20 10.64 1.12
CA ALA A 65 6.58 9.58 2.05
C ALA A 65 5.54 8.47 2.07
N LEU A 66 4.25 8.84 2.06
CA LEU A 66 3.15 7.89 1.97
C LEU A 66 3.14 7.13 0.64
N PHE A 67 3.35 7.83 -0.49
CA PHE A 67 3.48 7.20 -1.80
C PHE A 67 4.65 6.23 -1.87
N THR A 68 5.82 6.63 -1.36
CA THR A 68 7.00 5.75 -1.28
C THR A 68 6.69 4.49 -0.47
N ALA A 69 5.97 4.62 0.64
CA ALA A 69 5.55 3.49 1.45
C ALA A 69 4.55 2.57 0.73
N VAL A 70 3.59 3.12 -0.01
CA VAL A 70 2.66 2.36 -0.86
C VAL A 70 3.43 1.58 -1.92
N VAL A 71 4.31 2.24 -2.68
CA VAL A 71 5.13 1.59 -3.72
C VAL A 71 6.01 0.50 -3.12
N GLY A 72 6.65 0.78 -1.99
CA GLY A 72 7.48 -0.20 -1.27
C GLY A 72 6.67 -1.42 -0.82
N ARG A 73 5.44 -1.22 -0.32
CA ARG A 73 4.53 -2.31 0.04
C ARG A 73 4.15 -3.14 -1.18
N THR A 74 3.75 -2.49 -2.27
CA THR A 74 3.39 -3.17 -3.52
C THR A 74 4.55 -4.00 -4.05
N ILE A 75 5.76 -3.43 -4.13
CA ILE A 75 6.96 -4.17 -4.55
C ILE A 75 7.22 -5.36 -3.62
N ASN A 76 7.11 -5.18 -2.30
CA ASN A 76 7.34 -6.27 -1.36
C ASN A 76 6.35 -7.43 -1.61
N GLU A 77 5.06 -7.14 -1.78
CA GLU A 77 4.06 -8.17 -2.12
C GLU A 77 4.36 -8.86 -3.45
N LEU A 78 4.82 -8.12 -4.47
CA LEU A 78 5.23 -8.69 -5.76
C LEU A 78 6.45 -9.61 -5.65
N THR A 79 7.37 -9.28 -4.72
CA THR A 79 8.61 -10.05 -4.52
C THR A 79 8.48 -11.17 -3.49
N LYS A 80 7.32 -11.31 -2.84
CA LYS A 80 7.05 -12.48 -2.01
C LYS A 80 6.90 -13.71 -2.89
N PHE A 81 7.85 -14.63 -2.79
CA PHE A 81 7.80 -15.93 -3.45
C PHE A 81 6.94 -16.96 -2.69
N GLU A 82 6.08 -16.51 -1.78
CA GLU A 82 5.21 -17.39 -1.00
C GLU A 82 4.23 -18.12 -1.93
N GLY A 83 4.22 -19.46 -1.85
CA GLY A 83 3.33 -20.31 -2.64
C GLY A 83 3.88 -20.79 -3.98
N VAL A 84 5.08 -20.36 -4.41
CA VAL A 84 5.72 -20.90 -5.61
C VAL A 84 6.46 -22.20 -5.26
N ALA A 85 5.75 -23.33 -5.37
CA ALA A 85 6.36 -24.64 -5.20
C ALA A 85 7.16 -24.99 -6.47
N PRO A 86 8.51 -25.15 -6.41
CA PRO A 86 9.29 -25.47 -7.60
C PRO A 86 8.87 -26.81 -8.18
N GLN A 87 8.56 -26.84 -9.47
CA GLN A 87 8.09 -28.03 -10.17
C GLN A 87 9.20 -28.63 -11.04
N GLY A 88 9.12 -29.94 -11.28
CA GLY A 88 10.04 -30.64 -12.16
C GLY A 88 11.10 -31.49 -11.43
N ARG A 89 11.89 -32.23 -12.21
CA ARG A 89 12.78 -33.28 -11.71
C ARG A 89 14.21 -32.79 -11.53
N THR A 90 14.65 -31.84 -12.35
CA THR A 90 16.00 -31.28 -12.28
C THR A 90 16.03 -29.90 -11.60
N ILE A 91 17.22 -29.44 -11.21
CA ILE A 91 17.42 -28.06 -10.72
C ILE A 91 17.04 -27.05 -11.81
N HIS A 92 17.36 -27.34 -13.07
CA HIS A 92 16.98 -26.51 -14.20
C HIS A 92 15.45 -26.35 -14.28
N ASP A 93 14.69 -27.46 -14.28
CA ASP A 93 13.22 -27.42 -14.36
C ASP A 93 12.61 -26.62 -13.21
N LYS A 94 13.15 -26.84 -12.00
CA LYS A 94 12.71 -26.13 -10.79
C LYS A 94 12.96 -24.64 -10.90
N LEU A 95 14.16 -24.23 -11.32
CA LEU A 95 14.49 -22.82 -11.54
C LEU A 95 13.64 -22.19 -12.64
N THR A 96 13.40 -22.90 -13.74
CA THR A 96 12.52 -22.45 -14.83
C THR A 96 11.08 -22.26 -14.35
N SER A 97 10.54 -23.20 -13.57
CA SER A 97 9.17 -23.10 -13.04
C SER A 97 8.99 -21.92 -12.08
N VAL A 98 9.98 -21.65 -11.23
CA VAL A 98 9.97 -20.49 -10.34
C VAL A 98 10.07 -19.21 -11.17
N ALA A 99 11.01 -19.14 -12.12
CA ALA A 99 11.16 -17.97 -12.98
C ALA A 99 9.89 -17.66 -13.79
N ALA A 100 9.23 -18.67 -14.33
CA ALA A 100 7.95 -18.52 -15.04
C ALA A 100 6.86 -17.96 -14.13
N GLY A 101 6.67 -18.54 -12.94
CA GLY A 101 5.67 -18.05 -11.97
C GLY A 101 5.92 -16.61 -11.51
N ILE A 102 7.19 -16.20 -11.39
CA ILE A 102 7.56 -14.81 -11.10
C ILE A 102 7.15 -13.89 -12.24
N VAL A 103 7.49 -14.26 -13.49
CA VAL A 103 7.16 -13.44 -14.67
C VAL A 103 5.66 -13.31 -14.86
N GLU A 104 4.89 -14.40 -14.71
CA GLU A 104 3.43 -14.38 -14.82
C GLU A 104 2.78 -13.46 -13.78
N ARG A 105 3.21 -13.55 -12.52
CA ARG A 105 2.70 -12.68 -11.44
C ARG A 105 3.11 -11.22 -11.65
N PHE A 106 4.34 -10.99 -12.09
CA PHE A 106 4.82 -9.65 -12.41
C PHE A 106 3.99 -9.02 -13.54
N ILE A 107 3.67 -9.77 -14.60
CA ILE A 107 2.84 -9.27 -15.73
C ILE A 107 1.39 -9.00 -15.29
N ALA A 108 0.81 -9.86 -14.46
CA ALA A 108 -0.56 -9.69 -13.98
C ALA A 108 -0.70 -8.43 -13.11
N ASP A 109 0.24 -8.22 -12.18
CA ASP A 109 0.11 -7.17 -11.17
C ASP A 109 0.72 -5.82 -11.59
N THR A 110 1.70 -5.81 -12.51
CA THR A 110 2.23 -4.54 -13.05
C THR A 110 1.26 -3.83 -13.97
N LEU A 111 0.21 -4.47 -14.50
CA LEU A 111 -0.73 -3.80 -15.40
C LEU A 111 -1.44 -2.60 -14.74
N ASP A 112 -1.76 -2.67 -13.45
CA ASP A 112 -2.42 -1.57 -12.73
C ASP A 112 -1.45 -0.43 -12.41
N LEU A 113 -0.21 -0.76 -12.01
CA LEU A 113 0.83 0.25 -11.80
C LEU A 113 1.29 0.91 -13.12
N THR A 114 1.37 0.12 -14.20
CA THR A 114 1.67 0.58 -15.55
C THR A 114 0.51 1.42 -16.10
N ARG A 115 -0.74 1.06 -15.80
CA ARG A 115 -1.91 1.90 -16.11
C ARG A 115 -1.87 3.21 -15.35
N ALA A 116 -1.54 3.21 -14.06
CA ALA A 116 -1.38 4.44 -13.28
C ALA A 116 -0.27 5.33 -13.85
N THR A 117 0.89 4.77 -14.21
CA THR A 117 1.99 5.54 -14.83
C THR A 117 1.68 6.00 -16.26
N ILE A 118 1.00 5.19 -17.09
CA ILE A 118 0.56 5.59 -18.45
C ILE A 118 -0.56 6.63 -18.40
N ALA A 119 -1.50 6.49 -17.46
CA ALA A 119 -2.56 7.49 -17.24
C ALA A 119 -1.97 8.85 -16.85
N GLU A 120 -0.90 8.86 -16.05
CA GLU A 120 -0.13 10.07 -15.76
C GLU A 120 0.65 10.57 -16.99
N ALA A 121 1.26 9.68 -17.79
CA ALA A 121 1.98 10.07 -19.02
C ALA A 121 1.10 10.76 -20.08
N ARG A 122 -0.22 10.48 -20.10
CA ARG A 122 -1.18 11.16 -20.99
C ARG A 122 -1.67 12.51 -20.46
N ARG A 123 -1.37 12.87 -19.21
CA ARG A 123 -1.79 14.12 -18.56
C ARG A 123 -0.67 15.16 -18.41
N PHE A 124 0.55 14.85 -18.87
CA PHE A 124 1.63 15.82 -19.04
C PHE A 124 1.65 16.36 -20.48
N PRO A 125 1.93 17.66 -20.69
CA PRO A 125 2.21 18.20 -22.02
C PRO A 125 3.53 17.65 -22.58
#